data_AF-A0A3D1KA49-F1
#
_entry.id   AF-A0A3D1KA49-F1
#
_cell.length_a   1.000
_cell.length_b   1.000
_cell.length_c   1.000
_cell.angle_alpha   90.00
_cell.angle_beta   90.00
_cell.angle_gamma   90.00
#
_symmetry.space_group_name_H-M   'P 1'
#
loop_
_entity.id
_entity.type
_entity.pdbx_description
1 polymer ?
#
loop_
_entity_poly.entity_id
_entity_poly.type
_entity_poly.pdbx_seq_one_letter_code
_entity_poly.pdbx_strand_id
1 'polypeptide(L)'
;MNLNQRPARPSLLLALLLALSFISSDVSAVRTVEISDRMKFYPPRLDQRYEKLQVFLKAADGITYSIASLKPADRTMPCSVVISQDDIKGGFEISSTGDTLSIMIAEDSAAIERKPELQSAIISSLLLGRFGMKPGGYAKLPGWMVAAILYKIERRRSSLFLQGVVTYPGVRALCISGSDPDLWNIVNCPLKPGDGPSYRLYAETCSLLMEAIMKFPGNGKEMFITLLKSALNDEKQDDALRDVLSENIKRGGMDFLFSPENETPVDKAGAWFRMAARNGSVSIFYPGTSDFAVNRLEAIETLGYTVNDTEDKLPSRKKDGKDLIRTCRIGEIGRKWPEIRNPDKLVIRCQKNFSDLSNQLPSLFQDEMNSFIVALKKLKDGEREGFEDAYARLRKNFEKEVASLRELENFIDEGEKSFIPFATRHASELRYLEETGSFTGTFWSALDAEMDKL
;
A
#
# COMPACT_ATOMS: atom_id res chain seq x y z
N MET A 1 26.03 84.93 -27.32
CA MET A 1 26.44 83.72 -26.58
C MET A 1 25.90 83.80 -25.17
N ASN A 2 25.45 82.64 -24.68
CA ASN A 2 25.07 82.28 -23.32
C ASN A 2 23.66 82.64 -22.81
N LEU A 3 22.85 81.60 -22.97
CA LEU A 3 21.52 81.27 -22.48
C LEU A 3 21.35 81.39 -20.96
N ASN A 4 20.20 81.94 -20.59
CA ASN A 4 19.57 81.86 -19.27
C ASN A 4 19.35 80.40 -18.82
N GLN A 5 19.90 80.03 -17.67
CA GLN A 5 19.55 78.79 -16.96
C GLN A 5 18.45 79.07 -15.92
N ARG A 6 17.30 78.41 -16.07
CA ARG A 6 16.29 78.27 -15.02
C ARG A 6 16.64 77.07 -14.14
N PRO A 7 16.44 77.14 -12.81
CA PRO A 7 16.57 75.96 -11.95
C PRO A 7 15.41 75.00 -12.20
N ALA A 8 15.76 73.73 -12.42
CA ALA A 8 14.82 72.62 -12.57
C ALA A 8 14.08 72.38 -11.26
N ARG A 9 12.74 72.34 -11.33
CA ARG A 9 11.89 71.87 -10.24
C ARG A 9 12.16 70.38 -10.04
N PRO A 10 12.46 69.89 -8.81
CA PRO A 10 12.46 68.48 -8.55
C PRO A 10 11.03 67.97 -8.78
N SER A 11 10.95 66.94 -9.59
CA SER A 11 9.75 66.38 -10.17
C SER A 11 8.80 65.87 -9.08
N LEU A 12 7.56 66.35 -9.15
CA LEU A 12 6.38 65.79 -8.47
C LEU A 12 6.30 64.26 -8.63
N LEU A 13 6.89 63.73 -9.70
CA LEU A 13 7.04 62.30 -9.98
C LEU A 13 7.91 61.56 -8.95
N LEU A 14 8.99 62.17 -8.44
CA LEU A 14 9.87 61.54 -7.45
C LEU A 14 9.19 61.49 -6.08
N ALA A 15 8.43 62.54 -5.74
CA ALA A 15 7.60 62.56 -4.55
C ALA A 15 6.43 61.56 -4.62
N LEU A 16 5.83 61.37 -5.80
CA LEU A 16 4.78 60.36 -6.01
C LEU A 16 5.33 58.93 -5.95
N LEU A 17 6.55 58.70 -6.48
CA LEU A 17 7.22 57.40 -6.42
C LEU A 17 7.67 57.04 -5.00
N LEU A 18 8.08 58.02 -4.19
CA LEU A 18 8.34 57.84 -2.77
C LEU A 18 7.04 57.62 -1.97
N ALA A 19 5.96 58.33 -2.28
CA ALA A 19 4.67 58.11 -1.62
C ALA A 19 4.09 56.71 -1.94
N LEU A 20 4.27 56.20 -3.16
CA LEU A 20 3.86 54.86 -3.57
C LEU A 20 4.73 53.74 -2.94
N SER A 21 5.99 54.01 -2.60
CA SER A 21 6.82 53.03 -1.88
C SER A 21 6.46 52.91 -0.39
N PHE A 22 5.83 53.94 0.20
CA PHE A 22 5.32 53.92 1.58
C PHE A 22 3.87 53.41 1.72
N ILE A 23 3.16 53.12 0.61
CA ILE A 23 1.83 52.49 0.65
C ILE A 23 1.90 50.95 0.69
N SER A 24 3.08 50.33 0.56
CA SER A 24 3.24 48.87 0.69
C SER A 24 3.62 48.38 2.09
N SER A 25 3.63 49.26 3.09
CA SER A 25 4.17 48.98 4.43
C SER A 25 3.23 48.23 5.39
N ASP A 26 2.13 47.64 4.92
CA ASP A 26 1.26 46.77 5.73
C ASP A 26 0.96 45.41 5.07
N VAL A 27 1.77 44.98 4.09
CA VAL A 27 1.84 43.56 3.75
C VAL A 27 2.73 42.90 4.79
N SER A 28 2.13 42.52 5.92
CA SER A 28 2.67 41.54 6.86
C SER A 28 3.35 40.45 6.06
N ALA A 29 4.68 40.37 6.13
CA ALA A 29 5.47 39.36 5.44
C ALA A 29 4.83 37.99 5.72
N VAL A 30 4.16 37.43 4.72
CA VAL A 30 3.45 36.15 4.85
C VAL A 30 4.52 35.12 5.21
N ARG A 31 4.55 34.74 6.49
CA ARG A 31 5.57 33.81 7.00
C ARG A 31 5.26 32.45 6.38
N THR A 32 6.20 31.94 5.59
CA THR A 32 6.06 30.65 4.92
C THR A 32 6.60 29.54 5.81
N VAL A 33 5.83 28.47 5.99
CA VAL A 33 6.27 27.22 6.62
C VAL A 33 6.46 26.19 5.50
N GLU A 34 7.68 25.70 5.35
CA GLU A 34 7.97 24.63 4.40
C GLU A 34 7.58 23.28 5.04
N ILE A 35 6.59 22.60 4.46
CA ILE A 35 6.14 21.27 4.91
C ILE A 35 7.01 20.18 4.27
N SER A 36 7.31 20.35 2.99
CA SER A 36 8.23 19.55 2.18
C SER A 36 8.76 20.37 1.00
N ASP A 37 9.66 19.79 0.20
CA ASP A 37 10.19 20.39 -1.04
C ASP A 37 9.09 20.77 -2.05
N ARG A 38 7.89 20.21 -1.89
CA ARG A 38 6.75 20.37 -2.81
C ARG A 38 5.53 20.97 -2.16
N MET A 39 5.53 21.16 -0.85
CA MET A 39 4.40 21.68 -0.11
C MET A 39 4.77 22.86 0.77
N LYS A 40 4.14 24.00 0.53
CA LYS A 40 4.31 25.23 1.32
C LYS A 40 3.02 25.59 2.02
N PHE A 41 3.12 26.02 3.27
CA PHE A 41 2.00 26.49 4.08
C PHE A 41 2.20 27.97 4.44
N TYR A 42 1.16 28.77 4.21
CA TYR A 42 1.17 30.21 4.38
C TYR A 42 0.10 30.63 5.41
N PRO A 43 0.40 30.52 6.72
CA PRO A 43 -0.48 31.04 7.76
C PRO A 43 -0.36 32.58 7.86
N PRO A 44 -1.43 33.30 8.26
CA PRO A 44 -1.35 34.74 8.51
C PRO A 44 -0.41 35.05 9.70
N ARG A 45 -0.30 34.12 10.67
CA ARG A 45 0.53 34.22 11.87
C ARG A 45 1.03 32.84 12.30
N LEU A 46 2.23 32.76 12.88
CA LEU A 46 2.73 31.53 13.51
C LEU A 46 2.09 31.37 14.91
N ASP A 47 0.88 30.84 14.94
CA ASP A 47 0.10 30.57 16.15
C ASP A 47 -0.11 29.05 16.29
N GLN A 48 -0.18 28.55 17.52
CA GLN A 48 -0.58 27.18 17.88
C GLN A 48 -1.92 26.78 17.24
N ARG A 49 -2.79 27.75 16.95
CA ARG A 49 -4.06 27.51 16.21
C ARG A 49 -3.87 26.75 14.89
N TYR A 50 -2.73 26.93 14.22
CA TYR A 50 -2.43 26.29 12.93
C TYR A 50 -1.59 25.02 13.06
N GLU A 51 -1.13 24.66 14.26
CA GLU A 51 -0.25 23.51 14.49
C GLU A 51 -0.92 22.20 14.05
N LYS A 52 -2.19 22.00 14.41
CA LYS A 52 -2.96 20.81 14.01
C LYS A 52 -3.09 20.68 12.49
N LEU A 53 -3.31 21.80 11.79
CA LEU A 53 -3.36 21.82 10.34
C LEU A 53 -1.98 21.48 9.76
N GLN A 54 -0.90 22.08 10.24
CA GLN A 54 0.46 21.77 9.79
C GLN A 54 0.81 20.29 9.98
N VAL A 55 0.49 19.71 11.15
CA VAL A 55 0.70 18.28 11.44
C VAL A 55 -0.10 17.42 10.47
N PHE A 56 -1.36 17.78 10.19
CA PHE A 56 -2.18 17.09 9.21
C PHE A 56 -1.58 17.17 7.80
N LEU A 57 -1.17 18.36 7.34
CA LEU A 57 -0.60 18.58 6.01
C LEU A 57 0.69 17.76 5.83
N LYS A 58 1.57 17.77 6.83
CA LYS A 58 2.81 16.97 6.83
C LYS A 58 2.53 15.48 6.75
N ALA A 59 1.55 14.99 7.52
CA ALA A 59 1.16 13.58 7.47
C ALA A 59 0.51 13.21 6.14
N ALA A 60 -0.37 14.07 5.60
CA ALA A 60 -1.04 13.86 4.33
C ALA A 60 -0.04 13.80 3.18
N ASP A 61 0.85 14.79 3.06
CA ASP A 61 1.92 14.82 2.06
C ASP A 61 2.83 13.59 2.18
N GLY A 62 3.24 13.26 3.41
CA GLY A 62 4.06 12.08 3.67
C GLY A 62 3.36 10.76 3.31
N ILE A 63 2.04 10.64 3.49
CA ILE A 63 1.27 9.43 3.13
C ILE A 63 1.13 9.36 1.61
N THR A 64 0.65 10.41 0.95
CA THR A 64 0.43 10.45 -0.51
C THR A 64 1.74 10.27 -1.27
N TYR A 65 2.85 10.78 -0.73
CA TYR A 65 4.18 10.56 -1.29
C TYR A 65 4.66 9.11 -1.14
N SER A 66 4.42 8.49 0.03
CA SER A 66 4.85 7.12 0.35
C SER A 66 4.12 6.01 -0.41
N ILE A 67 3.13 6.35 -1.23
CA ILE A 67 2.49 5.45 -2.21
C ILE A 67 3.48 5.15 -3.38
N ALA A 68 4.74 4.87 -3.05
CA ALA A 68 5.94 5.09 -3.85
C ALA A 68 6.37 3.93 -4.77
N SER A 69 5.67 2.79 -4.79
CA SER A 69 5.77 1.88 -5.94
C SER A 69 5.25 2.55 -7.23
N LEU A 70 4.48 3.63 -7.06
CA LEU A 70 4.04 4.52 -8.12
C LEU A 70 5.12 5.60 -8.37
N LYS A 71 6.13 5.28 -9.20
CA LYS A 71 7.05 6.26 -9.80
C LYS A 71 6.29 7.57 -10.09
N PRO A 72 6.71 8.74 -9.53
CA PRO A 72 6.12 10.02 -9.85
C PRO A 72 5.83 10.15 -11.34
N ALA A 73 4.72 10.80 -11.71
CA ALA A 73 4.66 11.40 -13.03
C ALA A 73 5.91 12.28 -13.21
N ASP A 74 6.45 12.36 -14.43
CA ASP A 74 7.66 13.16 -14.72
C ASP A 74 7.50 14.65 -14.36
N ARG A 75 6.26 15.09 -14.10
CA ARG A 75 5.92 16.38 -13.49
C ARG A 75 4.93 16.19 -12.34
N THR A 76 5.40 16.37 -11.11
CA THR A 76 4.53 16.57 -9.95
C THR A 76 4.19 18.05 -9.80
N MET A 77 2.94 18.37 -9.45
CA MET A 77 2.54 19.76 -9.20
C MET A 77 2.88 20.16 -7.75
N PRO A 78 3.72 21.18 -7.51
CA PRO A 78 3.88 21.75 -6.17
C PRO A 78 2.54 22.28 -5.64
N CYS A 79 2.35 22.16 -4.32
CA CYS A 79 1.14 22.57 -3.62
C CYS A 79 1.44 23.70 -2.62
N SER A 80 0.60 24.72 -2.64
CA SER A 80 0.60 25.82 -1.68
C SER A 80 -0.70 25.83 -0.92
N VAL A 81 -0.65 25.83 0.40
CA VAL A 81 -1.84 25.96 1.26
C VAL A 81 -1.79 27.32 1.93
N VAL A 82 -2.78 28.16 1.65
CA VAL A 82 -2.84 29.56 2.11
C VAL A 82 -4.04 29.73 3.02
N ILE A 83 -3.82 30.24 4.22
CA ILE A 83 -4.93 30.69 5.07
C ILE A 83 -5.28 32.12 4.64
N SER A 84 -6.50 32.32 4.16
CA SER A 84 -7.02 33.64 3.80
C SER A 84 -7.91 34.20 4.90
N GLN A 85 -7.87 35.52 5.04
CA GLN A 85 -8.81 36.30 5.85
C GLN A 85 -10.07 36.68 5.06
N ASP A 86 -10.08 36.40 3.76
CA ASP A 86 -11.23 36.64 2.89
C ASP A 86 -12.37 35.69 3.24
N ASP A 87 -13.61 36.15 3.01
CA ASP A 87 -14.80 35.32 3.14
C ASP A 87 -14.90 34.34 1.96
N ILE A 88 -14.36 33.13 2.16
CA ILE A 88 -14.39 32.05 1.17
C ILE A 88 -15.65 31.22 1.37
N LYS A 89 -16.52 31.21 0.36
CA LYS A 89 -17.76 30.42 0.36
C LYS A 89 -17.47 28.93 0.54
N GLY A 90 -17.98 28.34 1.62
CA GLY A 90 -17.74 26.93 1.98
C GLY A 90 -16.45 26.70 2.80
N GLY A 91 -15.70 27.77 3.09
CA GLY A 91 -14.52 27.75 3.96
C GLY A 91 -13.21 27.39 3.25
N PHE A 92 -13.23 27.01 1.97
CA PHE A 92 -12.02 26.79 1.18
C PHE A 92 -12.26 26.85 -0.34
N GLU A 93 -11.20 27.14 -1.07
CA GLU A 93 -11.15 27.18 -2.54
C GLU A 93 -9.89 26.48 -3.04
N ILE A 94 -10.01 25.71 -4.12
CA ILE A 94 -8.89 25.04 -4.77
C ILE A 94 -8.75 25.60 -6.17
N SER A 95 -7.56 26.09 -6.50
CA SER A 95 -7.23 26.58 -7.83
C SER A 95 -5.92 25.97 -8.31
N SER A 96 -5.79 25.85 -9.63
CA SER A 96 -4.57 25.42 -10.30
C SER A 96 -4.11 26.53 -11.23
N THR A 97 -3.01 27.20 -10.89
CA THR A 97 -2.43 28.27 -11.72
C THR A 97 -1.12 27.77 -12.31
N GLY A 98 -1.09 27.59 -13.64
CA GLY A 98 0.06 26.97 -14.32
C GLY A 98 0.23 25.51 -13.91
N ASP A 99 1.39 25.20 -13.31
CA ASP A 99 1.77 23.89 -12.79
C ASP A 99 1.76 23.83 -11.25
N THR A 100 1.22 24.86 -10.57
CA THR A 100 1.11 24.91 -9.10
C THR A 100 -0.34 24.78 -8.66
N LEU A 101 -0.57 23.94 -7.66
CA LEU A 101 -1.83 23.79 -6.95
C LEU A 101 -1.88 24.76 -5.77
N SER A 102 -2.97 25.52 -5.64
CA SER A 102 -3.21 26.42 -4.51
C SER A 102 -4.50 26.01 -3.78
N ILE A 103 -4.42 25.81 -2.47
CA ILE A 103 -5.55 25.53 -1.59
C ILE A 103 -5.69 26.71 -0.64
N MET A 104 -6.70 27.55 -0.86
CA MET A 104 -7.03 28.66 0.01
C MET A 104 -8.05 28.19 1.04
N ILE A 105 -7.82 28.47 2.32
CA ILE A 105 -8.67 28.05 3.44
C ILE A 105 -9.03 29.30 4.25
N ALA A 106 -10.31 29.52 4.53
CA ALA A 106 -10.75 30.61 5.38
C ALA A 106 -10.21 30.43 6.81
N GLU A 107 -9.84 31.53 7.47
CA GLU A 107 -9.26 31.51 8.81
C GLU A 107 -10.14 30.79 9.84
N ASP A 108 -11.47 30.94 9.74
CA ASP A 108 -12.46 30.26 10.60
C ASP A 108 -12.51 28.73 10.39
N SER A 109 -12.03 28.28 9.24
CA SER A 109 -12.03 26.90 8.77
C SER A 109 -10.69 26.20 9.01
N ALA A 110 -9.72 26.89 9.63
CA ALA A 110 -8.42 26.33 10.04
C ALA A 110 -8.55 25.20 11.08
N ALA A 111 -9.70 25.08 11.76
CA ALA A 111 -10.04 23.96 12.64
C ALA A 111 -10.37 22.66 11.84
N ILE A 112 -9.36 22.15 11.14
CA ILE A 112 -9.49 21.06 10.15
C ILE A 112 -10.14 19.77 10.70
N GLU A 113 -9.96 19.45 11.98
CA GLU A 113 -10.55 18.26 12.62
C GLU A 113 -12.08 18.26 12.60
N ARG A 114 -12.71 19.43 12.46
CA ARG A 114 -14.17 19.60 12.40
C ARG A 114 -14.72 19.74 10.99
N LYS A 115 -13.89 19.64 9.96
CA LYS A 115 -14.23 19.92 8.56
C LYS A 115 -13.84 18.74 7.65
N PRO A 116 -14.66 17.65 7.60
CA PRO A 116 -14.38 16.47 6.77
C PRO A 116 -14.24 16.80 5.28
N GLU A 117 -15.03 17.75 4.81
CA GLU A 117 -15.03 18.21 3.40
C GLU A 117 -13.69 18.86 3.04
N LEU A 118 -13.13 19.67 3.94
CA LEU A 118 -11.81 20.28 3.78
C LEU A 118 -10.70 19.22 3.76
N GLN A 119 -10.75 18.25 4.70
CA GLN A 119 -9.79 17.15 4.73
C GLN A 119 -9.81 16.35 3.42
N SER A 120 -11.01 16.02 2.95
CA SER A 120 -11.23 15.30 1.69
C SER A 120 -10.68 16.08 0.50
N ALA A 121 -10.91 17.38 0.45
CA ALA A 121 -10.46 18.25 -0.62
C ALA A 121 -8.92 18.36 -0.65
N ILE A 122 -8.29 18.51 0.51
CA ILE A 122 -6.81 18.54 0.63
C ILE A 122 -6.21 17.21 0.16
N ILE A 123 -6.72 16.08 0.68
CA ILE A 123 -6.24 14.75 0.30
C ILE A 123 -6.39 14.51 -1.20
N SER A 124 -7.56 14.84 -1.76
CA SER A 124 -7.86 14.65 -3.17
C SER A 124 -6.92 15.45 -4.05
N SER A 125 -6.73 16.73 -3.71
CA SER A 125 -5.88 17.64 -4.48
C SER A 125 -4.40 17.25 -4.40
N LEU A 126 -3.91 16.88 -3.22
CA LEU A 126 -2.54 16.40 -3.04
C LEU A 126 -2.29 15.11 -3.83
N LEU A 127 -3.22 14.15 -3.79
CA LEU A 127 -3.08 12.91 -4.53
C LEU A 127 -3.11 13.16 -6.04
N LEU A 128 -4.07 13.91 -6.56
CA LEU A 128 -4.16 14.22 -8.00
C LEU A 128 -2.93 15.00 -8.49
N GLY A 129 -2.50 16.04 -7.76
CA GLY A 129 -1.31 16.82 -8.07
C GLY A 129 -0.02 15.98 -8.08
N ARG A 130 0.05 14.93 -7.24
CA ARG A 130 1.16 13.96 -7.22
C ARG A 130 1.26 13.14 -8.50
N PHE A 131 0.13 12.86 -9.16
CA PHE A 131 0.07 12.17 -10.45
C PHE A 131 0.05 13.14 -11.65
N GLY A 132 0.31 14.43 -11.43
CA GLY A 132 0.30 15.44 -12.50
C GLY A 132 -1.09 15.71 -13.06
N MET A 133 -2.14 15.34 -12.33
CA MET A 133 -3.52 15.55 -12.71
C MET A 133 -4.03 16.87 -12.11
N LYS A 134 -4.55 17.77 -12.95
CA LYS A 134 -5.09 19.05 -12.49
C LYS A 134 -6.48 18.84 -11.88
N PRO A 135 -6.69 19.11 -10.59
CA PRO A 135 -8.02 19.04 -10.02
C PRO A 135 -8.89 20.16 -10.62
N GLY A 136 -9.97 19.79 -11.32
CA GLY A 136 -10.98 20.72 -11.80
C GLY A 136 -11.96 21.06 -10.66
N GLY A 137 -11.77 22.19 -9.97
CA GLY A 137 -12.62 22.57 -8.84
C GLY A 137 -12.57 21.55 -7.68
N TYR A 138 -13.75 21.15 -7.17
CA TYR A 138 -13.88 20.09 -6.16
C TYR A 138 -13.68 18.71 -6.81
N ALA A 139 -12.46 18.35 -7.18
CA ALA A 139 -12.19 17.00 -7.67
C ALA A 139 -12.46 15.97 -6.55
N LYS A 140 -13.50 15.15 -6.72
CA LYS A 140 -13.95 14.17 -5.74
C LYS A 140 -13.32 12.83 -6.07
N LEU A 141 -12.17 12.55 -5.45
CA LEU A 141 -11.74 11.16 -5.35
C LEU A 141 -12.86 10.32 -4.71
N PRO A 142 -12.86 9.00 -4.95
CA PRO A 142 -13.76 8.12 -4.25
C PRO A 142 -13.68 8.24 -2.74
N GLY A 143 -14.84 8.32 -2.09
CA GLY A 143 -14.93 8.49 -0.64
C GLY A 143 -14.13 7.43 0.11
N TRP A 144 -14.11 6.20 -0.40
CA TRP A 144 -13.29 5.11 0.14
C TRP A 144 -11.78 5.37 0.02
N MET A 145 -11.29 5.98 -1.08
CA MET A 145 -9.87 6.35 -1.22
C MET A 145 -9.49 7.45 -0.23
N VAL A 146 -10.38 8.43 -0.04
CA VAL A 146 -10.17 9.49 0.95
C VAL A 146 -10.15 8.90 2.37
N ALA A 147 -11.11 8.04 2.70
CA ALA A 147 -11.18 7.37 4.00
C ALA A 147 -9.93 6.50 4.25
N ALA A 148 -9.43 5.80 3.23
CA ALA A 148 -8.19 5.02 3.30
C ALA A 148 -6.97 5.86 3.71
N ILE A 149 -6.83 7.06 3.12
CA ILE A 149 -5.73 7.98 3.41
C ILE A 149 -5.92 8.62 4.78
N LEU A 150 -7.15 9.01 5.14
CA LEU A 150 -7.47 9.54 6.48
C LEU A 150 -7.11 8.54 7.57
N TYR A 151 -7.48 7.27 7.42
CA TYR A 151 -7.10 6.21 8.36
C TYR A 151 -5.58 6.10 8.50
N LYS A 152 -4.84 6.15 7.39
CA LYS A 152 -3.37 6.11 7.42
C LYS A 152 -2.78 7.33 8.12
N ILE A 153 -3.32 8.54 7.91
CA ILE A 153 -2.90 9.77 8.61
C ILE A 153 -3.14 9.65 10.10
N GLU A 154 -4.35 9.26 10.52
CA GLU A 154 -4.72 9.07 11.93
C GLU A 154 -3.79 8.06 12.60
N ARG A 155 -3.56 6.92 11.94
CA ARG A 155 -2.69 5.88 12.44
C ARG A 155 -1.24 6.33 12.58
N ARG A 156 -0.72 7.10 11.63
CA ARG A 156 0.66 7.66 11.70
C ARG A 156 0.83 8.66 12.84
N ARG A 157 -0.26 9.27 13.30
CA ARG A 157 -0.30 10.17 14.47
C ARG A 157 -0.50 9.42 15.79
N SER A 158 -0.85 8.13 15.75
CA SER A 158 -1.03 7.32 16.95
C SER A 158 0.31 6.98 17.61
N SER A 159 0.35 7.01 18.94
CA SER A 159 1.51 6.57 19.74
C SER A 159 1.84 5.09 19.55
N LEU A 160 0.91 4.30 19.01
CA LEU A 160 1.06 2.87 18.74
C LEU A 160 1.63 2.58 17.34
N PHE A 161 2.08 3.60 16.61
CA PHE A 161 2.67 3.42 15.28
C PHE A 161 4.06 2.76 15.38
N LEU A 162 4.15 1.52 14.94
CA LEU A 162 5.41 0.82 14.70
C LEU A 162 5.81 0.98 13.23
N GLN A 163 6.97 1.58 12.97
CA GLN A 163 7.45 1.81 11.61
C GLN A 163 7.65 0.46 10.88
N GLY A 164 7.10 0.33 9.67
CA GLY A 164 7.18 -0.90 8.86
C GLY A 164 6.09 -1.94 9.16
N VAL A 165 5.39 -1.82 10.28
CA VAL A 165 4.29 -2.72 10.67
C VAL A 165 2.97 -2.06 10.27
N VAL A 166 2.17 -2.71 9.42
CA VAL A 166 0.85 -2.20 9.00
C VAL A 166 -0.30 -3.09 9.53
N THR A 167 -0.86 -2.79 10.69
CA THR A 167 -1.94 -3.56 11.30
C THR A 167 -3.34 -3.13 10.82
N TYR A 168 -4.21 -4.11 10.55
CA TYR A 168 -5.65 -3.95 10.30
C TYR A 168 -6.46 -4.81 11.30
N PRO A 169 -6.44 -4.44 12.60
CA PRO A 169 -7.04 -5.24 13.66
C PRO A 169 -8.58 -5.35 13.57
N GLY A 170 -9.26 -4.29 13.13
CA GLY A 170 -10.71 -4.31 12.94
C GLY A 170 -11.11 -5.25 11.80
N VAL A 171 -10.39 -5.18 10.67
CA VAL A 171 -10.60 -6.11 9.55
C VAL A 171 -10.27 -7.55 9.95
N ARG A 172 -9.26 -7.75 10.80
CA ARG A 172 -8.90 -9.07 11.30
C ARG A 172 -10.01 -9.67 12.14
N ALA A 173 -10.56 -8.90 13.07
CA ALA A 173 -11.69 -9.34 13.90
C ALA A 173 -12.92 -9.72 13.04
N LEU A 174 -13.19 -8.95 11.97
CA LEU A 174 -14.21 -9.30 10.99
C LEU A 174 -13.94 -10.64 10.29
N CYS A 175 -12.70 -10.86 9.83
CA CYS A 175 -12.34 -12.12 9.17
C CYS A 175 -12.42 -13.32 10.13
N ILE A 176 -11.94 -13.20 11.37
CA ILE A 176 -12.00 -14.27 12.38
C ILE A 176 -13.45 -14.62 12.73
N SER A 177 -14.33 -13.62 12.82
CA SER A 177 -15.75 -13.82 13.11
C SER A 177 -16.55 -14.40 11.94
N GLY A 178 -15.91 -14.70 10.81
CA GLY A 178 -16.59 -15.18 9.61
C GLY A 178 -17.48 -14.10 8.97
N SER A 179 -17.18 -12.84 9.24
CA SER A 179 -17.86 -11.65 8.69
C SER A 179 -16.90 -10.87 7.79
N ASP A 180 -16.27 -11.57 6.82
CA ASP A 180 -15.32 -10.96 5.90
C ASP A 180 -15.87 -9.68 5.26
N PRO A 181 -15.02 -8.66 5.04
CA PRO A 181 -15.47 -7.43 4.43
C PRO A 181 -15.93 -7.66 2.98
N ASP A 182 -17.12 -7.16 2.66
CA ASP A 182 -17.67 -7.19 1.31
C ASP A 182 -17.19 -5.97 0.51
N LEU A 183 -16.49 -6.24 -0.61
CA LEU A 183 -15.95 -5.23 -1.51
C LEU A 183 -17.01 -4.21 -1.95
N TRP A 184 -18.17 -4.70 -2.37
CA TRP A 184 -19.20 -3.88 -2.96
C TRP A 184 -19.97 -3.09 -1.90
N ASN A 185 -20.11 -3.61 -0.69
CA ASN A 185 -20.66 -2.83 0.42
C ASN A 185 -19.74 -1.66 0.80
N ILE A 186 -18.42 -1.84 0.80
CA ILE A 186 -17.47 -0.75 1.09
C ILE A 186 -17.60 0.39 0.08
N VAL A 187 -17.82 0.05 -1.18
CA VAL A 187 -17.85 1.03 -2.27
C VAL A 187 -19.22 1.69 -2.39
N ASN A 188 -20.29 0.90 -2.26
CA ASN A 188 -21.67 1.36 -2.49
C ASN A 188 -22.35 1.91 -1.22
N CYS A 189 -21.82 1.62 -0.03
CA CYS A 189 -22.36 2.09 1.26
C CYS A 189 -21.29 2.90 2.03
N PRO A 190 -20.88 4.08 1.53
CA PRO A 190 -19.84 4.86 2.17
C PRO A 190 -20.31 5.42 3.52
N LEU A 191 -19.47 5.23 4.54
CA LEU A 191 -19.67 5.84 5.86
C LEU A 191 -18.95 7.18 5.98
N LYS A 192 -19.45 8.04 6.86
CA LYS A 192 -18.90 9.37 7.18
C LYS A 192 -18.29 9.37 8.58
N PRO A 193 -17.35 10.30 8.88
CA PRO A 193 -16.76 10.40 10.23
C PRO A 193 -17.77 10.51 11.38
N GLY A 194 -18.97 11.03 11.12
CA GLY A 194 -20.06 11.10 12.10
C GLY A 194 -20.64 9.74 12.53
N ASP A 195 -20.40 8.67 11.77
CA ASP A 195 -20.91 7.32 12.05
C ASP A 195 -20.10 6.59 13.15
N GLY A 196 -19.16 7.28 13.78
CA GLY A 196 -18.47 6.82 14.99
C GLY A 196 -17.58 5.59 14.75
N PRO A 197 -17.61 4.57 15.64
CA PRO A 197 -16.75 3.39 15.53
C PRO A 197 -16.90 2.63 14.19
N SER A 198 -18.11 2.62 13.62
CA SER A 198 -18.36 1.99 12.31
C SER A 198 -17.57 2.66 11.19
N TYR A 199 -17.41 3.99 11.24
CA TYR A 199 -16.57 4.71 10.28
C TYR A 199 -15.10 4.32 10.41
N ARG A 200 -14.60 4.07 11.62
CA ARG A 200 -13.21 3.67 11.83
C ARG A 200 -12.92 2.32 11.19
N LEU A 201 -13.81 1.35 11.38
CA LEU A 201 -13.72 0.04 10.72
C LEU A 201 -13.85 0.15 9.20
N TYR A 202 -14.76 1.00 8.72
CA TYR A 202 -14.90 1.33 7.31
C TYR A 202 -13.61 1.91 6.72
N ALA A 203 -13.03 2.94 7.35
CA ALA A 203 -11.83 3.62 6.88
C ALA A 203 -10.59 2.69 6.91
N GLU A 204 -10.50 1.83 7.93
CA GLU A 204 -9.50 0.76 8.01
C GLU A 204 -9.64 -0.22 6.84
N THR A 205 -10.86 -0.69 6.55
CA THR A 205 -11.15 -1.61 5.46
C THR A 205 -10.86 -0.97 4.09
N CYS A 206 -11.21 0.30 3.92
CA CYS A 206 -10.85 1.09 2.73
C CYS A 206 -9.33 1.18 2.55
N SER A 207 -8.59 1.33 3.65
CA SER A 207 -7.13 1.37 3.63
C SER A 207 -6.52 0.04 3.19
N LEU A 208 -7.11 -1.08 3.61
CA LEU A 208 -6.73 -2.42 3.14
C LEU A 208 -7.10 -2.62 1.65
N LEU A 209 -8.27 -2.14 1.20
CA LEU A 209 -8.66 -2.15 -0.22
C LEU A 209 -7.67 -1.40 -1.11
N MET A 210 -7.28 -0.19 -0.69
CA MET A 210 -6.29 0.60 -1.41
C MET A 210 -4.96 -0.17 -1.54
N GLU A 211 -4.49 -0.82 -0.48
CA GLU A 211 -3.29 -1.65 -0.54
C GLU A 211 -3.43 -2.88 -1.43
N ALA A 212 -4.57 -3.57 -1.35
CA ALA A 212 -4.85 -4.74 -2.17
C ALA A 212 -4.83 -4.38 -3.67
N ILE A 213 -5.44 -3.26 -4.05
CA ILE A 213 -5.43 -2.76 -5.44
C ILE A 213 -3.99 -2.48 -5.89
N MET A 214 -3.19 -1.78 -5.07
CA MET A 214 -1.80 -1.47 -5.43
C MET A 214 -0.91 -2.72 -5.56
N LYS A 215 -1.19 -3.75 -4.75
CA LYS A 215 -0.49 -5.04 -4.76
C LYS A 215 -1.12 -6.04 -5.73
N PHE A 216 -2.10 -5.62 -6.53
CA PHE A 216 -2.76 -6.52 -7.47
C PHE A 216 -1.74 -7.08 -8.48
N PRO A 217 -1.69 -8.41 -8.70
CA PRO A 217 -0.70 -9.05 -9.56
C PRO A 217 -0.65 -8.45 -10.97
N GLY A 218 0.55 -8.16 -11.47
CA GLY A 218 0.79 -7.70 -12.84
C GLY A 218 0.57 -6.20 -13.07
N ASN A 219 -0.57 -5.64 -12.64
CA ASN A 219 -1.02 -4.29 -13.05
C ASN A 219 -1.59 -3.39 -11.95
N GLY A 220 -1.43 -3.71 -10.66
CA GLY A 220 -2.05 -2.93 -9.57
C GLY A 220 -1.77 -1.42 -9.58
N LYS A 221 -0.57 -1.04 -10.03
CA LYS A 221 -0.17 0.36 -10.24
C LYS A 221 -1.01 1.06 -11.32
N GLU A 222 -1.14 0.42 -12.47
CA GLU A 222 -1.89 0.98 -13.60
C GLU A 222 -3.37 1.08 -13.25
N MET A 223 -3.92 0.06 -12.58
CA MET A 223 -5.28 0.06 -12.04
C MET A 223 -5.53 1.26 -11.15
N PHE A 224 -4.64 1.51 -10.18
CA PHE A 224 -4.78 2.66 -9.28
C PHE A 224 -4.79 3.99 -10.04
N ILE A 225 -3.89 4.17 -11.01
CA ILE A 225 -3.85 5.37 -11.85
C ILE A 225 -5.12 5.53 -12.69
N THR A 226 -5.65 4.44 -13.25
CA THR A 226 -6.90 4.48 -14.02
C THR A 226 -8.08 4.88 -13.14
N LEU A 227 -8.16 4.38 -11.91
CA LEU A 227 -9.18 4.78 -10.93
C LEU A 227 -9.06 6.25 -10.51
N LEU A 228 -7.85 6.81 -10.47
CA LEU A 228 -7.67 8.25 -10.24
C LEU A 228 -8.15 9.08 -11.44
N LYS A 229 -7.94 8.59 -12.67
CA LYS A 229 -8.40 9.28 -13.88
C LYS A 229 -9.92 9.26 -14.01
N SER A 230 -10.59 8.15 -13.67
CA SER A 230 -12.06 8.10 -13.71
C SER A 230 -12.70 9.09 -12.75
N ALA A 231 -12.06 9.38 -11.62
CA ALA A 231 -12.50 10.42 -10.68
C ALA A 231 -12.48 11.85 -11.26
N LEU A 232 -11.78 12.09 -12.38
CA LEU A 232 -11.79 13.38 -13.09
C LEU A 232 -12.89 13.48 -14.15
N ASN A 233 -13.47 12.36 -14.55
CA ASN A 233 -14.45 12.27 -15.65
C ASN A 233 -15.90 12.24 -15.16
N ASP A 234 -16.16 12.50 -13.87
CA ASP A 234 -17.47 12.35 -13.21
C ASP A 234 -18.13 10.97 -13.42
N GLU A 235 -17.32 9.93 -13.66
CA GLU A 235 -17.81 8.56 -13.73
C GLU A 235 -18.32 8.10 -12.36
N LYS A 236 -19.38 7.28 -12.38
CA LYS A 236 -19.82 6.57 -11.19
C LYS A 236 -18.67 5.68 -10.70
N GLN A 237 -18.20 5.96 -9.49
CA GLN A 237 -16.94 5.43 -8.97
C GLN A 237 -16.99 3.92 -8.74
N ASP A 238 -18.18 3.38 -8.45
CA ASP A 238 -18.46 1.95 -8.36
C ASP A 238 -18.37 1.27 -9.73
N ASP A 239 -18.92 1.89 -10.79
CA ASP A 239 -18.82 1.40 -12.16
C ASP A 239 -17.36 1.38 -12.64
N ALA A 240 -16.62 2.48 -12.42
CA ALA A 240 -15.21 2.56 -12.78
C ALA A 240 -14.36 1.49 -12.05
N LEU A 241 -14.64 1.24 -10.77
CA LEU A 241 -13.96 0.19 -10.02
C LEU A 241 -14.31 -1.21 -10.54
N ARG A 242 -15.59 -1.47 -10.83
CA ARG A 242 -16.06 -2.74 -11.41
C ARG A 242 -15.37 -3.01 -12.74
N ASP A 243 -15.30 -2.02 -13.62
CA ASP A 243 -14.71 -2.17 -14.95
C ASP A 243 -13.21 -2.43 -14.89
N VAL A 244 -12.48 -1.62 -14.12
CA VAL A 244 -11.02 -1.76 -13.95
C VAL A 244 -10.68 -3.12 -13.32
N LEU A 245 -11.38 -3.53 -12.25
CA LEU A 245 -11.14 -4.83 -11.63
C LEU A 245 -11.50 -5.99 -12.54
N SER A 246 -12.66 -5.94 -13.20
CA SER A 246 -13.13 -7.02 -14.08
C SER A 246 -12.18 -7.23 -15.25
N GLU A 247 -11.68 -6.15 -15.86
CA GLU A 247 -10.71 -6.24 -16.94
C GLU A 247 -9.39 -6.86 -16.47
N ASN A 248 -8.89 -6.45 -15.30
CA ASN A 248 -7.62 -6.96 -14.78
C ASN A 248 -7.71 -8.40 -14.29
N ILE A 249 -8.85 -8.83 -13.74
CA ILE A 249 -9.11 -10.23 -13.42
C ILE A 249 -9.12 -11.10 -14.69
N LYS A 250 -9.77 -10.62 -15.77
CA LYS A 250 -9.77 -11.31 -17.07
C LYS A 250 -8.36 -11.43 -17.66
N ARG A 251 -7.58 -10.35 -17.64
CA ARG A 251 -6.21 -10.32 -18.18
C ARG A 251 -5.21 -11.12 -17.34
N GLY A 252 -5.37 -11.10 -16.02
CA GLY A 252 -4.45 -11.74 -15.07
C GLY A 252 -4.60 -13.25 -14.95
N GLY A 253 -5.67 -13.84 -15.48
CA GLY A 253 -5.91 -15.29 -15.39
C GLY A 253 -5.96 -15.78 -13.94
N MET A 254 -6.58 -15.02 -13.03
CA MET A 254 -6.75 -15.44 -11.64
C MET A 254 -7.76 -16.58 -11.57
N ASP A 255 -7.26 -17.81 -11.66
CA ASP A 255 -7.98 -19.02 -11.31
C ASP A 255 -7.85 -19.24 -9.80
N PHE A 256 -8.88 -18.85 -9.06
CA PHE A 256 -9.01 -19.26 -7.68
C PHE A 256 -9.34 -20.75 -7.68
N LEU A 257 -8.51 -21.56 -7.01
CA LEU A 257 -8.59 -23.03 -6.95
C LEU A 257 -9.95 -23.59 -6.47
N PHE A 258 -10.88 -22.72 -6.07
CA PHE A 258 -12.22 -23.06 -5.56
C PHE A 258 -13.35 -22.24 -6.20
N SER A 259 -13.11 -21.50 -7.28
CA SER A 259 -14.18 -20.77 -7.98
C SER A 259 -15.06 -21.75 -8.77
N PRO A 260 -16.38 -21.77 -8.57
CA PRO A 260 -17.32 -22.48 -9.43
C PRO A 260 -17.13 -22.09 -10.91
N GLU A 261 -17.37 -23.05 -11.82
CA GLU A 261 -17.17 -22.87 -13.28
C GLU A 261 -17.96 -21.70 -13.92
N ASN A 262 -18.90 -21.09 -13.19
CA ASN A 262 -19.80 -20.04 -13.67
C ASN A 262 -19.66 -18.66 -12.98
N GLU A 263 -18.59 -18.39 -12.22
CA GLU A 263 -18.43 -17.08 -11.56
C GLU A 263 -18.18 -15.92 -12.54
N THR A 264 -18.93 -14.83 -12.36
CA THR A 264 -18.72 -13.59 -13.12
C THR A 264 -17.43 -12.88 -12.65
N PRO A 265 -16.83 -11.99 -13.47
CA PRO A 265 -15.68 -11.19 -13.05
C PRO A 265 -15.93 -10.37 -11.77
N VAL A 266 -17.19 -9.98 -11.53
CA VAL A 266 -17.63 -9.24 -10.34
C VAL A 266 -17.57 -10.12 -9.09
N ASP A 267 -17.99 -11.38 -9.22
CA ASP A 267 -17.93 -12.36 -8.11
C ASP A 267 -16.48 -12.68 -7.76
N LYS A 268 -15.64 -12.87 -8.79
CA LYS A 268 -14.20 -13.08 -8.65
C LYS A 268 -13.50 -11.90 -7.97
N ALA A 269 -13.93 -10.67 -8.24
CA ALA A 269 -13.39 -9.49 -7.56
C ALA A 269 -13.77 -9.45 -6.07
N GLY A 270 -15.00 -9.82 -5.73
CA GLY A 270 -15.44 -9.97 -4.34
C GLY A 270 -14.65 -11.07 -3.62
N ALA A 271 -14.47 -12.23 -4.24
CA ALA A 271 -13.68 -13.35 -3.70
C ALA A 271 -12.21 -12.96 -3.52
N TRP A 272 -11.60 -12.33 -4.51
CA TRP A 272 -10.25 -11.78 -4.45
C TRP A 272 -10.08 -10.85 -3.25
N PHE A 273 -11.01 -9.91 -3.07
CA PHE A 273 -10.91 -8.94 -1.99
C PHE A 273 -11.08 -9.59 -0.61
N ARG A 274 -11.99 -10.56 -0.46
CA ARG A 274 -12.08 -11.36 0.78
C ARG A 274 -10.78 -12.11 1.07
N MET A 275 -10.15 -12.70 0.06
CA MET A 275 -8.83 -13.33 0.23
C MET A 275 -7.76 -12.31 0.61
N ALA A 276 -7.74 -11.15 -0.04
CA ALA A 276 -6.81 -10.06 0.29
C ALA A 276 -7.05 -9.53 1.71
N ALA A 277 -8.29 -9.45 2.16
CA ALA A 277 -8.64 -9.10 3.52
C ALA A 277 -8.19 -10.16 4.51
N ARG A 278 -8.46 -11.45 4.27
CA ARG A 278 -7.98 -12.53 5.14
C ARG A 278 -6.46 -12.56 5.23
N ASN A 279 -5.76 -12.45 4.10
CA ASN A 279 -4.31 -12.52 4.04
C ASN A 279 -3.64 -11.23 4.54
N GLY A 280 -4.24 -10.07 4.27
CA GLY A 280 -3.68 -8.75 4.60
C GLY A 280 -4.11 -8.20 5.95
N SER A 281 -5.21 -8.70 6.53
CA SER A 281 -5.66 -8.34 7.88
C SER A 281 -5.06 -9.19 8.98
N VAL A 282 -4.64 -10.43 8.66
CA VAL A 282 -3.62 -11.11 9.48
C VAL A 282 -2.48 -10.12 9.56
N SER A 283 -2.27 -9.59 10.77
CA SER A 283 -1.30 -8.56 11.11
C SER A 283 -0.15 -8.54 10.12
N ILE A 284 0.21 -7.37 9.58
CA ILE A 284 1.54 -7.11 9.01
C ILE A 284 2.54 -7.07 10.16
N PHE A 285 2.55 -8.13 10.95
CA PHE A 285 3.75 -8.79 11.35
C PHE A 285 4.06 -9.99 10.42
N TYR A 286 3.14 -10.43 9.54
CA TYR A 286 3.27 -11.67 8.74
C TYR A 286 2.51 -11.61 7.40
N PRO A 287 3.04 -11.02 6.31
CA PRO A 287 2.82 -11.63 5.01
C PRO A 287 3.35 -13.07 5.11
N GLY A 288 2.49 -14.06 5.30
CA GLY A 288 2.90 -15.44 5.56
C GLY A 288 3.38 -15.72 6.99
N THR A 289 2.76 -16.72 7.63
CA THR A 289 3.21 -17.23 8.93
C THR A 289 4.62 -17.83 8.84
N SER A 290 5.29 -18.04 9.97
CA SER A 290 6.55 -18.77 10.05
C SER A 290 6.45 -20.12 9.33
N ASP A 291 5.34 -20.83 9.52
CA ASP A 291 5.07 -22.11 8.85
C ASP A 291 4.83 -21.95 7.34
N PHE A 292 4.12 -20.91 6.90
CA PHE A 292 3.99 -20.61 5.47
C PHE A 292 5.35 -20.36 4.82
N ALA A 293 6.20 -19.56 5.47
CA ALA A 293 7.53 -19.22 4.98
C ALA A 293 8.39 -20.48 4.79
N VAL A 294 8.40 -21.38 5.78
CA VAL A 294 9.11 -22.66 5.73
C VAL A 294 8.56 -23.55 4.62
N ASN A 295 7.25 -23.83 4.64
CA ASN A 295 6.61 -24.71 3.67
C ASN A 295 6.82 -24.22 2.23
N ARG A 296 6.76 -22.91 2.02
CA ARG A 296 6.93 -22.31 0.70
C ARG A 296 8.37 -22.35 0.24
N LEU A 297 9.35 -22.13 1.13
CA LEU A 297 10.77 -22.30 0.82
C LEU A 297 11.07 -23.75 0.41
N GLU A 298 10.60 -24.74 1.18
CA GLU A 298 10.81 -26.16 0.89
C GLU A 298 10.21 -26.58 -0.47
N ALA A 299 9.04 -26.03 -0.82
CA ALA A 299 8.42 -26.26 -2.11
C ALA A 299 9.22 -25.65 -3.28
N ILE A 300 9.90 -24.52 -3.06
CA ILE A 300 10.76 -23.88 -4.05
C ILE A 300 12.08 -24.65 -4.19
N GLU A 301 12.61 -25.19 -3.10
CA GLU A 301 13.89 -25.88 -3.03
C GLU A 301 13.96 -27.18 -3.83
N THR A 302 12.82 -27.84 -4.04
CA THR A 302 12.75 -29.09 -4.80
C THR A 302 12.46 -28.78 -6.28
N LEU A 303 13.45 -29.00 -7.13
CA LEU A 303 13.37 -28.65 -8.55
C LEU A 303 13.34 -29.87 -9.45
N GLY A 304 12.43 -29.87 -10.42
CA GLY A 304 12.48 -30.76 -11.57
C GLY A 304 13.31 -30.16 -12.71
N TYR A 305 14.20 -30.96 -13.31
CA TYR A 305 14.99 -30.57 -14.48
C TYR A 305 15.11 -31.70 -15.51
N THR A 306 15.30 -31.33 -16.77
CA THR A 306 15.52 -32.25 -17.87
C THR A 306 17.01 -32.52 -18.04
N VAL A 307 17.39 -33.78 -18.24
CA VAL A 307 18.79 -34.18 -18.45
C VAL A 307 19.20 -33.98 -19.91
N ASN A 308 20.46 -33.67 -20.16
CA ASN A 308 21.05 -33.77 -21.49
C ASN A 308 21.03 -35.23 -21.97
N ASP A 309 20.43 -35.51 -23.13
CA ASP A 309 20.60 -36.78 -23.81
C ASP A 309 22.06 -36.86 -24.28
N THR A 310 22.97 -37.32 -23.43
CA THR A 310 24.27 -37.77 -23.89
C THR A 310 24.08 -39.12 -24.57
N GLU A 311 24.27 -39.13 -25.89
CA GLU A 311 24.15 -40.28 -26.79
C GLU A 311 25.05 -41.50 -26.47
N ASP A 312 25.84 -41.48 -25.39
CA ASP A 312 26.74 -42.58 -25.05
C ASP A 312 26.34 -43.29 -23.77
N LYS A 313 25.99 -44.57 -23.94
CA LYS A 313 25.72 -45.62 -22.93
C LYS A 313 24.27 -45.75 -22.47
N LEU A 314 23.40 -46.23 -23.35
CA LEU A 314 22.42 -47.29 -23.03
C LEU A 314 21.83 -47.84 -24.35
N PRO A 315 21.75 -49.17 -24.54
CA PRO A 315 21.18 -49.73 -25.75
C PRO A 315 19.68 -49.45 -25.79
N SER A 316 19.27 -48.63 -26.76
CA SER A 316 18.03 -48.75 -27.51
C SER A 316 16.78 -49.14 -26.70
N ARG A 317 16.20 -48.15 -26.01
CA ARG A 317 14.73 -48.09 -25.81
C ARG A 317 14.19 -46.75 -26.29
N LYS A 318 14.06 -46.64 -27.61
CA LYS A 318 13.02 -45.80 -28.22
C LYS A 318 11.67 -46.43 -27.87
N LYS A 319 11.03 -45.96 -26.80
CA LYS A 319 9.59 -46.07 -26.62
C LYS A 319 9.14 -44.92 -25.72
N ASP A 320 8.36 -44.04 -26.33
CA ASP A 320 7.70 -42.86 -25.80
C ASP A 320 8.63 -41.67 -25.53
N GLY A 321 8.57 -40.66 -26.40
CA GLY A 321 9.33 -39.40 -26.34
C GLY A 321 8.99 -38.52 -25.14
N LYS A 322 9.14 -39.05 -23.93
CA LYS A 322 9.06 -38.32 -22.67
C LYS A 322 10.47 -37.98 -22.24
N ASP A 323 10.77 -36.68 -22.24
CA ASP A 323 11.96 -36.10 -21.62
C ASP A 323 12.20 -36.75 -20.23
N LEU A 324 13.43 -37.22 -19.97
CA LEU A 324 13.78 -37.77 -18.65
C LEU A 324 13.86 -36.63 -17.63
N ILE A 325 12.84 -36.53 -16.78
CA ILE A 325 12.78 -35.55 -15.69
C ILE A 325 13.47 -36.13 -14.45
N ARG A 326 14.48 -35.43 -13.95
CA ARG A 326 15.13 -35.69 -12.66
C ARG A 326 14.79 -34.57 -11.67
N THR A 327 15.03 -34.83 -10.39
CA THR A 327 14.88 -33.83 -9.33
C THR A 327 16.21 -33.53 -8.65
N CYS A 328 16.39 -32.29 -8.23
CA CYS A 328 17.51 -31.84 -7.40
C CYS A 328 17.05 -30.81 -6.38
N ARG A 329 17.88 -30.59 -5.36
CA ARG A 329 17.73 -29.42 -4.48
C ARG A 329 18.35 -28.19 -5.13
N ILE A 330 17.84 -26.99 -4.82
CA ILE A 330 18.42 -25.73 -5.34
C ILE A 330 19.93 -25.66 -5.10
N GLY A 331 20.41 -25.97 -3.90
CA GLY A 331 21.85 -25.92 -3.57
C GLY A 331 22.72 -26.79 -4.49
N GLU A 332 22.16 -27.84 -5.10
CA GLU A 332 22.88 -28.78 -5.96
C GLU A 332 23.02 -28.31 -7.42
N ILE A 333 22.30 -27.25 -7.84
CA ILE A 333 22.26 -26.80 -9.24
C ILE A 333 23.68 -26.53 -9.77
N GLY A 334 24.56 -25.94 -8.95
CA GLY A 334 25.95 -25.64 -9.36
C GLY A 334 26.74 -26.88 -9.77
N ARG A 335 26.63 -27.98 -9.00
CA ARG A 335 27.30 -29.25 -9.33
C ARG A 335 26.62 -29.98 -10.50
N LYS A 336 25.29 -29.90 -10.56
CA LYS A 336 24.45 -30.52 -11.58
C LYS A 336 24.36 -29.71 -12.88
N TRP A 337 25.03 -28.57 -12.96
CA TRP A 337 24.99 -27.68 -14.12
C TRP A 337 25.24 -28.40 -15.46
N PRO A 338 26.24 -29.30 -15.60
CA PRO A 338 26.54 -29.95 -16.87
C PRO A 338 25.49 -30.97 -17.33
N GLU A 339 24.74 -31.56 -16.39
CA GLU A 339 23.70 -32.55 -16.70
C GLU A 339 22.35 -31.91 -17.04
N ILE A 340 22.13 -30.65 -16.67
CA ILE A 340 20.88 -29.93 -16.93
C ILE A 340 20.84 -29.43 -18.37
N ARG A 341 19.74 -29.72 -19.09
CA ARG A 341 19.56 -29.32 -20.50
C ARG A 341 19.45 -27.81 -20.73
N ASN A 342 18.82 -27.09 -19.81
CA ASN A 342 18.64 -25.63 -19.88
C ASN A 342 18.80 -24.99 -18.50
N PRO A 343 20.04 -24.92 -17.97
CA PRO A 343 20.28 -24.51 -16.59
C PRO A 343 19.91 -23.04 -16.34
N ASP A 344 20.15 -22.15 -17.31
CA ASP A 344 19.77 -20.74 -17.20
C ASP A 344 18.26 -20.54 -17.04
N LYS A 345 17.46 -21.33 -17.77
CA LYS A 345 15.99 -21.27 -17.67
C LYS A 345 15.51 -21.75 -16.30
N LEU A 346 16.16 -22.79 -15.75
CA LEU A 346 15.89 -23.29 -14.41
C LEU A 346 16.22 -22.22 -13.36
N VAL A 347 17.37 -21.55 -13.48
CA VAL A 347 17.78 -20.46 -12.57
C VAL A 347 16.81 -19.28 -12.63
N ILE A 348 16.41 -18.83 -13.82
CA ILE A 348 15.43 -17.73 -13.98
C ILE A 348 14.10 -18.08 -13.30
N ARG A 349 13.64 -19.33 -13.44
CA ARG A 349 12.43 -19.80 -12.74
C ARG A 349 12.59 -19.73 -11.23
N CYS A 350 13.75 -20.13 -10.70
CA CYS A 350 14.03 -20.04 -9.26
C CYS A 350 14.05 -18.59 -8.78
N GLN A 351 14.70 -17.68 -9.52
CA GLN A 351 14.71 -16.24 -9.20
C GLN A 351 13.29 -15.66 -9.14
N LYS A 352 12.43 -16.03 -10.10
CA LYS A 352 11.02 -15.64 -10.07
C LYS A 352 10.31 -16.18 -8.83
N ASN A 353 10.48 -17.46 -8.51
CA ASN A 353 9.86 -18.06 -7.33
C ASN A 353 10.30 -17.38 -6.02
N PHE A 354 11.58 -17.01 -5.88
CA PHE A 354 12.06 -16.25 -4.73
C PHE A 354 11.54 -14.81 -4.70
N SER A 355 11.42 -14.15 -5.85
CA SER A 355 10.79 -12.82 -5.92
C SER A 355 9.31 -12.88 -5.53
N ASP A 356 8.59 -13.89 -6.01
CA ASP A 356 7.19 -14.14 -5.66
C ASP A 356 7.05 -14.43 -4.16
N LEU A 357 7.96 -15.23 -3.57
CA LEU A 357 8.01 -15.46 -2.13
C LEU A 357 8.32 -14.17 -1.37
N SER A 358 9.28 -13.36 -1.82
CA SER A 358 9.63 -12.07 -1.23
C SER A 358 8.44 -11.12 -1.14
N ASN A 359 7.59 -11.10 -2.17
CA ASN A 359 6.37 -10.28 -2.18
C ASN A 359 5.28 -10.81 -1.23
N GLN A 360 5.40 -12.06 -0.80
CA GLN A 360 4.47 -12.75 0.10
C GLN A 360 4.99 -12.83 1.54
N LEU A 361 6.23 -12.42 1.81
CA LEU A 361 6.89 -12.44 3.12
C LEU A 361 7.06 -11.04 3.75
N PRO A 362 7.22 -10.92 5.09
CA PRO A 362 7.45 -9.63 5.75
C PRO A 362 8.71 -8.95 5.26
N SER A 363 8.81 -7.64 5.52
CA SER A 363 9.99 -6.85 5.15
C SER A 363 11.29 -7.38 5.74
N LEU A 364 11.22 -8.08 6.88
CA LEU A 364 12.37 -8.68 7.54
C LEU A 364 13.03 -9.81 6.74
N PHE A 365 12.36 -10.36 5.71
CA PHE A 365 12.94 -11.39 4.82
C PHE A 365 13.52 -10.81 3.52
N GLN A 366 13.38 -9.50 3.26
CA GLN A 366 13.73 -8.94 1.95
C GLN A 366 15.22 -9.05 1.67
N ASP A 367 16.07 -8.89 2.68
CA ASP A 367 17.51 -8.97 2.52
C ASP A 367 17.95 -10.42 2.21
N GLU A 368 17.36 -11.40 2.88
CA GLU A 368 17.56 -12.83 2.64
C GLU A 368 17.08 -13.23 1.23
N MET A 369 15.88 -12.80 0.84
CA MET A 369 15.32 -13.08 -0.49
C MET A 369 16.16 -12.45 -1.60
N ASN A 370 16.57 -11.19 -1.43
CA ASN A 370 17.48 -10.53 -2.35
C ASN A 370 18.83 -11.26 -2.43
N SER A 371 19.34 -11.76 -1.31
CA SER A 371 20.57 -12.54 -1.26
C SER A 371 20.47 -13.86 -2.02
N PHE A 372 19.34 -14.57 -1.92
CA PHE A 372 19.08 -15.76 -2.75
C PHE A 372 19.06 -15.43 -4.24
N ILE A 373 18.38 -14.35 -4.63
CA ILE A 373 18.30 -13.90 -6.03
C ILE A 373 19.68 -13.54 -6.57
N VAL A 374 20.50 -12.86 -5.78
CA VAL A 374 21.89 -12.50 -6.12
C VAL A 374 22.77 -13.74 -6.25
N ALA A 375 22.67 -14.71 -5.34
CA ALA A 375 23.42 -15.96 -5.43
C ALA A 375 23.06 -16.75 -6.71
N LEU A 376 21.77 -16.81 -7.05
CA LEU A 376 21.30 -17.43 -8.30
C LEU A 376 21.80 -16.68 -9.54
N LYS A 377 21.89 -15.34 -9.46
CA LYS A 377 22.45 -14.53 -10.56
C LYS A 377 23.92 -14.85 -10.78
N LYS A 378 24.73 -14.88 -9.72
CA LYS A 378 26.15 -15.26 -9.77
C LYS A 378 26.35 -16.66 -10.35
N LEU A 379 25.50 -17.62 -9.93
CA LEU A 379 25.52 -18.97 -10.47
C LEU A 379 25.31 -18.99 -12.00
N LYS A 380 24.33 -18.21 -12.49
CA LYS A 380 24.08 -18.01 -13.93
C LYS A 380 25.27 -17.37 -14.65
N ASP A 381 25.92 -16.40 -14.02
CA ASP A 381 27.07 -15.67 -14.55
C ASP A 381 28.37 -16.50 -14.54
N GLY A 382 28.34 -17.73 -14.01
CA GLY A 382 29.43 -18.70 -14.09
C GLY A 382 30.11 -19.04 -12.76
N GLU A 383 29.73 -18.38 -11.66
CA GLU A 383 30.25 -18.66 -10.31
C GLU A 383 29.57 -19.91 -9.71
N ARG A 384 29.93 -21.10 -10.23
CA ARG A 384 29.31 -22.38 -9.87
C ARG A 384 29.95 -23.06 -8.66
N GLU A 385 31.26 -22.88 -8.48
CA GLU A 385 31.99 -23.40 -7.33
C GLU A 385 31.58 -22.67 -6.05
N GLY A 386 31.29 -23.41 -4.98
CA GLY A 386 30.87 -22.83 -3.70
C GLY A 386 29.43 -22.30 -3.64
N PHE A 387 28.63 -22.46 -4.70
CA PHE A 387 27.21 -22.06 -4.69
C PHE A 387 26.43 -22.78 -3.60
N GLU A 388 26.69 -24.07 -3.38
CA GLU A 388 26.00 -24.85 -2.37
C GLU A 388 26.27 -24.34 -0.95
N ASP A 389 27.52 -24.02 -0.64
CA ASP A 389 27.89 -23.44 0.65
C ASP A 389 27.29 -22.05 0.84
N ALA A 390 27.26 -21.25 -0.23
CA ALA A 390 26.58 -19.95 -0.22
C ALA A 390 25.08 -20.12 0.05
N TYR A 391 24.43 -21.06 -0.64
CA TYR A 391 23.02 -21.37 -0.46
C TYR A 391 22.70 -21.85 0.96
N ALA A 392 23.51 -22.76 1.50
CA ALA A 392 23.35 -23.26 2.87
C ALA A 392 23.45 -22.14 3.92
N ARG A 393 24.37 -21.18 3.74
CA ARG A 393 24.46 -19.99 4.61
C ARG A 393 23.20 -19.12 4.53
N LEU A 394 22.69 -18.89 3.32
CA LEU A 394 21.48 -18.09 3.12
C LEU A 394 20.25 -18.77 3.73
N ARG A 395 20.12 -20.10 3.56
CA ARG A 395 19.08 -20.89 4.23
C ARG A 395 19.12 -20.75 5.74
N LYS A 396 20.31 -20.82 6.35
CA LYS A 396 20.47 -20.63 7.79
C LYS A 396 20.03 -19.23 8.25
N ASN A 397 20.29 -18.20 7.46
CA ASN A 397 19.81 -16.84 7.79
C ASN A 397 18.29 -16.74 7.66
N PHE A 398 17.71 -17.30 6.60
CA PHE A 398 16.26 -17.40 6.47
C PHE A 398 15.61 -18.10 7.66
N GLU A 399 16.18 -19.21 8.13
CA GLU A 399 15.69 -19.95 9.30
C GLU A 399 15.75 -19.12 10.60
N LYS A 400 16.74 -18.22 10.74
CA LYS A 400 16.77 -17.27 11.86
C LYS A 400 15.63 -16.27 11.77
N GLU A 401 15.38 -15.72 10.58
CA GLU A 401 14.27 -14.82 10.37
C GLU A 401 12.92 -15.51 10.60
N VAL A 402 12.78 -16.79 10.24
CA VAL A 402 11.62 -17.62 10.61
C VAL A 402 11.48 -17.77 12.12
N ALA A 403 12.57 -17.91 12.87
CA ALA A 403 12.52 -17.99 14.33
C ALA A 403 12.06 -16.66 14.95
N SER A 404 12.62 -15.53 14.50
CA SER A 404 12.18 -14.17 14.89
C SER A 404 10.70 -13.95 14.56
N LEU A 405 10.29 -14.42 13.37
CA LEU A 405 8.90 -14.45 12.92
C LEU A 405 8.07 -15.26 13.93
N ARG A 406 8.45 -16.48 14.28
CA ARG A 406 7.68 -17.29 15.24
C ARG A 406 7.56 -16.66 16.65
N GLU A 407 8.61 -16.03 17.16
CA GLU A 407 8.57 -15.37 18.48
C GLU A 407 7.53 -14.24 18.54
N LEU A 408 7.49 -13.43 17.49
CA LEU A 408 6.56 -12.32 17.39
C LEU A 408 5.12 -12.80 17.12
N GLU A 409 4.94 -13.95 16.46
CA GLU A 409 3.66 -14.64 16.29
C GLU A 409 3.08 -15.02 17.66
N ASN A 410 3.92 -15.63 18.50
CA ASN A 410 3.54 -16.01 19.87
C ASN A 410 3.20 -14.80 20.73
N PHE A 411 4.00 -13.73 20.67
CA PHE A 411 3.75 -12.50 21.42
C PHE A 411 2.38 -11.88 21.07
N ILE A 412 2.03 -11.88 19.78
CA ILE A 412 0.72 -11.37 19.32
C ILE A 412 -0.40 -12.29 19.78
N ASP A 413 -0.26 -13.60 19.64
CA ASP A 413 -1.28 -14.56 20.08
C ASP A 413 -1.54 -14.45 21.59
N GLU A 414 -0.50 -14.25 22.40
CA GLU A 414 -0.63 -13.95 23.84
C GLU A 414 -1.38 -12.63 24.10
N GLY A 415 -1.08 -11.59 23.31
CA GLY A 415 -1.79 -10.32 23.36
C GLY A 415 -3.27 -10.46 22.97
N GLU A 416 -3.56 -11.13 21.85
CA GLU A 416 -4.92 -11.41 21.38
C GLU A 416 -5.71 -12.21 22.41
N LYS A 417 -5.11 -13.25 23.01
CA LYS A 417 -5.71 -14.02 24.12
C LYS A 417 -6.10 -13.14 25.31
N SER A 418 -5.32 -12.10 25.58
CA SER A 418 -5.53 -11.21 26.73
C SER A 418 -6.60 -10.15 26.49
N PHE A 419 -6.81 -9.72 25.25
CA PHE A 419 -7.68 -8.59 24.93
C PHE A 419 -8.92 -8.95 24.09
N ILE A 420 -8.91 -10.09 23.40
CA ILE A 420 -10.01 -10.55 22.54
C ILE A 420 -10.73 -11.70 23.23
N PRO A 421 -12.05 -11.58 23.50
CA PRO A 421 -12.83 -12.66 24.12
C PRO A 421 -12.72 -13.98 23.34
N PHE A 422 -12.64 -15.10 24.06
CA PHE A 422 -12.53 -16.44 23.49
C PHE A 422 -13.58 -16.73 22.40
N ALA A 423 -14.84 -16.37 22.67
CA ALA A 423 -15.94 -16.56 21.73
C ALA A 423 -15.74 -15.81 20.41
N THR A 424 -15.07 -14.65 20.44
CA THR A 424 -14.73 -13.89 19.22
C THR A 424 -13.56 -14.53 18.48
N ARG A 425 -12.56 -15.05 19.21
CA ARG A 425 -11.40 -15.74 18.63
C ARG A 425 -11.78 -17.03 17.89
N HIS A 426 -12.79 -17.74 18.38
CA HIS A 426 -13.24 -19.03 17.82
C HIS A 426 -14.64 -18.97 17.21
N ALA A 427 -15.10 -17.78 16.80
CA ALA A 427 -16.46 -17.60 16.28
C ALA A 427 -16.74 -18.43 15.02
N SER A 428 -15.72 -18.68 14.18
CA SER A 428 -15.87 -19.51 12.98
C SER A 428 -16.06 -21.00 13.33
N GLU A 429 -15.33 -21.48 14.33
CA GLU A 429 -15.41 -22.85 14.84
C GLU A 429 -16.70 -23.06 15.63
N LEU A 430 -17.13 -22.06 16.42
CA LEU A 430 -18.42 -22.06 17.11
C LEU A 430 -19.57 -22.09 16.11
N ARG A 431 -19.55 -21.26 15.05
CA ARG A 431 -20.57 -21.29 14.00
C ARG A 431 -20.58 -22.65 13.27
N TYR A 432 -19.42 -23.21 12.95
CA TYR A 432 -19.35 -24.52 12.33
C TYR A 432 -19.89 -25.63 13.24
N LEU A 433 -19.59 -25.57 14.55
CA LEU A 433 -20.15 -26.48 15.56
C LEU A 433 -21.69 -26.34 15.62
N GLU A 434 -22.22 -25.11 15.60
CA GLU A 434 -23.66 -24.84 15.56
C GLU A 434 -24.32 -25.40 14.29
N GLU A 435 -23.66 -25.26 13.14
CA GLU A 435 -24.19 -25.68 11.84
C GLU A 435 -24.10 -27.19 11.60
N THR A 436 -23.05 -27.85 12.11
CA THR A 436 -22.72 -29.24 11.75
C THR A 436 -22.77 -30.23 12.92
N GLY A 437 -22.90 -29.74 14.16
CA GLY A 437 -22.99 -30.57 15.36
C GLY A 437 -21.72 -31.34 15.74
N SER A 438 -20.61 -31.14 15.03
CA SER A 438 -19.33 -31.79 15.35
C SER A 438 -18.15 -30.93 14.91
N PHE A 439 -17.03 -31.04 15.64
CA PHE A 439 -15.78 -30.38 15.26
C PHE A 439 -14.60 -31.35 15.41
N THR A 440 -13.68 -31.32 14.46
CA THR A 440 -12.37 -31.99 14.55
C THR A 440 -11.27 -30.94 14.58
N GLY A 441 -10.35 -30.99 15.55
CA GLY A 441 -9.22 -30.06 15.62
C GLY A 441 -8.89 -29.61 17.03
N THR A 442 -8.16 -28.50 17.15
CA THR A 442 -7.64 -27.95 18.41
C THR A 442 -8.66 -27.13 19.21
N PHE A 443 -9.86 -26.89 18.67
CA PHE A 443 -10.92 -26.08 19.31
C PHE A 443 -11.30 -26.61 20.70
N TRP A 444 -11.54 -27.91 20.85
CA TRP A 444 -11.95 -28.50 22.14
C TRP A 444 -10.86 -28.33 23.20
N SER A 445 -9.60 -28.59 22.85
CA SER A 445 -8.47 -28.39 23.76
C SER A 445 -8.28 -26.92 24.15
N ALA A 446 -8.56 -25.99 23.22
CA ALA A 446 -8.52 -24.56 23.51
C ALA A 446 -9.69 -24.11 24.42
N LEU A 447 -10.90 -24.66 24.22
CA LEU A 447 -12.07 -24.41 25.04
C LEU A 447 -11.87 -24.96 26.46
N ASP A 448 -11.39 -26.20 26.60
CA ASP A 448 -11.10 -26.80 27.90
C ASP A 448 -10.08 -25.96 28.68
N ALA A 449 -9.00 -25.54 28.03
CA ALA A 449 -7.99 -24.68 28.65
C ALA A 449 -8.50 -23.28 29.03
N GLU A 450 -9.55 -22.78 28.37
CA GLU A 450 -10.18 -21.51 28.74
C GLU A 450 -11.18 -21.70 29.88
N MET A 451 -11.93 -22.80 29.88
CA MET A 451 -12.83 -23.18 30.97
C MET A 451 -12.08 -23.41 32.27
N ASP A 452 -10.86 -23.95 32.22
CA ASP A 452 -9.99 -24.14 33.40
C ASP A 452 -9.49 -22.82 34.03
N LYS A 453 -9.65 -21.68 33.34
CA LYS A 453 -9.28 -20.34 33.85
C LYS A 453 -10.44 -19.60 34.51
N LEU A 454 -11.66 -20.08 34.35
CA LEU A 454 -12.90 -19.54 34.94
C LEU A 454 -13.21 -20.24 36.26
#